data_AF-A0A2Z6IE41-F1
#
_entry.id   AF-A0A2Z6IE41-F1
#
_cell.length_a   1.000
_cell.length_b   1.000
_cell.length_c   1.000
_cell.angle_alpha   90.00
_cell.angle_beta   90.00
_cell.angle_gamma   90.00
#
_symmetry.space_group_name_H-M   'P 1'
#
loop_
_entity.id
_entity.type
_entity.pdbx_description
1 polymer ?
#
loop_
_entity_poly.entity_id
_entity_poly.type
_entity_poly.pdbx_seq_one_letter_code
_entity_poly.pdbx_strand_id
1 'polypeptide(L)' 'MAGQHLEVLDVENFRPHYAQTLIHWVRRLKERKEEAIAMVGEKRYRIWAIYVGCRYQYVDRSYREAEVRWEDI' A
#
# COMPACT_ATOMS: atom_id res chain seq x y z
N MET A 1 25.17 4.27 11.70
CA MET A 1 24.99 4.93 13.01
C MET A 1 26.14 4.57 13.96
N ALA A 2 26.38 3.28 14.24
CA ALA A 2 27.60 2.86 14.93
C ALA A 2 28.83 3.18 14.05
N GLY A 3 29.63 4.16 14.45
CA GLY A 3 30.82 4.62 13.71
C GLY A 3 30.86 6.13 13.43
N GLN A 4 29.76 6.86 13.60
CA GLN A 4 29.70 8.31 13.32
C GLN A 4 29.64 9.18 14.60
N HIS A 5 29.92 8.63 15.78
CA HIS A 5 29.85 9.35 17.06
C HIS A 5 28.46 9.98 17.32
N LEU A 6 27.42 9.37 16.75
CA LEU A 6 26.02 9.74 17.00
C LEU A 6 25.42 8.72 17.97
N GLU A 7 24.70 9.21 18.97
CA GLU A 7 23.94 8.41 19.92
C GLU A 7 22.50 8.24 19.42
N VAL A 8 22.01 7.00 19.41
CA VAL A 8 20.61 6.72 19.09
C VAL A 8 19.78 6.99 20.33
N LEU A 9 18.98 8.05 20.31
CA LEU A 9 18.08 8.39 21.41
C LEU A 9 16.75 7.63 21.34
N ASP A 10 16.29 7.33 20.12
CA ASP A 10 15.01 6.63 19.90
C ASP A 10 14.95 5.94 18.53
N VAL A 11 14.11 4.90 18.43
CA VAL A 11 13.82 4.19 17.19
C VAL A 11 12.34 3.78 17.17
N GLU A 12 11.58 4.36 16.25
CA GLU A 12 10.18 4.03 16.05
C GLU A 12 9.96 3.17 14.80
N ASN A 13 9.05 2.20 14.89
CA ASN A 13 8.67 1.34 13.78
C ASN A 13 7.24 1.64 13.32
N PHE A 14 7.11 2.38 12.22
CA PHE A 14 5.82 2.72 11.62
C PHE A 14 5.36 1.78 10.50
N ARG A 15 5.97 0.59 10.38
CA ARG A 15 5.52 -0.42 9.40
C ARG A 15 4.01 -0.72 9.49
N PRO A 16 3.36 -0.80 10.67
CA PRO A 16 1.91 -0.94 10.79
C PRO A 16 1.10 0.24 10.23
N HIS A 17 1.60 1.46 10.37
CA HIS A 17 0.92 2.67 9.86
C HIS A 17 1.02 2.77 8.34
N TYR A 18 2.18 2.39 7.79
CA TYR A 18 2.37 2.33 6.34
C TYR A 18 1.46 1.28 5.70
N ALA A 19 1.30 0.15 6.38
CA ALA A 19 0.33 -0.88 6.10
C ALA A 19 -1.11 -0.34 5.98
N GLN A 20 -1.59 0.37 7.00
CA GLN A 20 -2.92 1.00 6.99
C GLN A 20 -3.07 2.01 5.85
N THR A 21 -2.03 2.79 5.57
CA THR A 21 -2.03 3.76 4.46
C THR A 21 -2.28 3.08 3.12
N LEU A 22 -1.59 1.96 2.86
CA LEU A 22 -1.76 1.20 1.63
C LEU A 22 -3.17 0.61 1.51
N ILE A 23 -3.75 0.12 2.61
CA ILE A 23 -5.14 -0.35 2.65
C ILE A 23 -6.09 0.77 2.19
N HIS A 24 -5.94 1.98 2.75
CA HIS A 24 -6.78 3.11 2.37
C HIS A 24 -6.60 3.52 0.91
N TRP A 25 -5.37 3.47 0.37
CA TRP A 25 -5.10 3.81 -1.01
C TRP A 25 -5.71 2.81 -1.99
N VAL A 26 -5.56 1.50 -1.73
CA VAL A 26 -6.16 0.45 -2.58
C VAL A 26 -7.68 0.59 -2.58
N ARG A 27 -8.31 0.74 -1.40
CA ARG A 27 -9.76 0.91 -1.29
C ARG A 27 -10.27 2.07 -2.13
N ARG A 28 -9.67 3.27 -1.96
CA ARG A 28 -10.07 4.46 -2.72
C ARG A 28 -9.83 4.33 -4.22
N LEU A 29 -8.71 3.71 -4.62
CA LEU A 29 -8.40 3.50 -6.03
C LEU A 29 -9.41 2.55 -6.70
N LYS A 30 -9.85 1.50 -5.99
CA LYS A 30 -10.90 0.59 -6.48
C LYS A 30 -12.26 1.28 -6.56
N GLU A 31 -12.65 2.03 -5.53
CA GLU A 31 -13.91 2.80 -5.50
C GLU A 31 -14.01 3.86 -6.61
N ARG A 32 -12.86 4.30 -7.16
CA ARG A 32 -12.76 5.34 -8.19
C ARG A 32 -12.13 4.83 -9.49
N LYS A 33 -12.29 3.54 -9.78
CA LYS A 33 -11.64 2.86 -10.91
C LYS A 33 -11.91 3.57 -12.25
N GLU A 34 -13.16 3.88 -12.56
CA GLU A 34 -13.55 4.47 -13.84
C GLU A 34 -12.94 5.86 -14.02
N GLU A 35 -12.94 6.66 -12.96
CA GLU A 35 -12.38 8.01 -12.92
C GLU A 35 -10.85 7.97 -13.08
N ALA A 36 -10.19 7.04 -12.39
CA ALA A 36 -8.75 6.82 -12.52
C ALA A 36 -8.38 6.35 -13.94
N ILE A 37 -9.13 5.42 -14.52
CA ILE A 37 -8.91 4.95 -15.90
C ILE A 37 -9.12 6.09 -16.90
N ALA A 38 -10.15 6.92 -16.73
CA ALA A 38 -10.38 8.09 -17.58
C ALA A 38 -9.22 9.09 -17.51
N MET A 39 -8.59 9.24 -16.34
CA MET A 39 -7.48 10.18 -16.14
C MET A 39 -6.14 9.68 -16.70
N VAL A 40 -5.78 8.41 -16.46
CA VAL A 40 -4.42 7.90 -16.75
C VAL A 40 -4.35 6.82 -17.83
N GLY A 41 -5.51 6.29 -18.23
CA GLY A 41 -5.65 5.14 -19.12
C GLY A 41 -5.53 3.79 -18.39
N GLU A 42 -6.19 2.77 -18.94
CA GLU A 42 -6.31 1.44 -18.33
C GLU A 42 -4.95 0.79 -18.02
N LYS A 43 -3.98 0.90 -18.93
CA LYS A 43 -2.63 0.33 -18.74
C LYS A 43 -1.94 0.88 -17.49
N ARG A 44 -2.02 2.19 -17.26
CA ARG A 44 -1.39 2.84 -16.09
C ARG A 44 -2.14 2.50 -14.81
N TYR A 45 -3.47 2.49 -14.86
CA TYR A 45 -4.30 2.04 -13.74
C TYR A 45 -3.89 0.63 -13.30
N ARG A 46 -3.80 -0.34 -14.23
CA ARG A 46 -3.46 -1.73 -13.90
C ARG A 46 -2.06 -1.87 -13.31
N ILE A 47 -1.06 -1.18 -13.85
CA ILE A 47 0.30 -1.19 -13.30
C ILE A 47 0.29 -0.65 -11.86
N TRP A 48 -0.41 0.46 -11.64
CA TRP A 48 -0.49 1.08 -10.32
C TRP A 48 -1.25 0.20 -9.31
N ALA A 49 -2.36 -0.40 -9.73
CA ALA A 49 -3.16 -1.27 -8.90
C ALA A 49 -2.40 -2.55 -8.50
N ILE A 50 -1.57 -3.11 -9.39
CA ILE A 50 -0.66 -4.21 -9.07
C ILE A 50 0.41 -3.75 -8.06
N TYR A 51 1.06 -2.61 -8.32
CA TYR A 51 2.13 -2.10 -7.45
C TYR A 51 1.64 -1.88 -6.00
N VAL A 52 0.51 -1.20 -5.83
CA VAL A 52 -0.06 -0.90 -4.50
C VAL A 52 -0.69 -2.18 -3.89
N GLY A 53 -1.37 -3.00 -4.70
CA GLY A 53 -2.01 -4.25 -4.27
C GLY A 53 -1.03 -5.32 -3.76
N CYS A 54 0.13 -5.48 -4.40
CA CYS A 54 1.18 -6.41 -3.92
C CYS A 54 1.71 -6.02 -2.53
N ARG A 55 1.74 -4.72 -2.21
CA ARG A 55 2.17 -4.24 -0.88
C ARG A 55 1.09 -4.43 0.17
N TYR A 56 -0.17 -4.33 -0.21
CA TYR A 56 -1.32 -4.64 0.64
C TYR A 56 -1.37 -6.11 1.07
N GLN A 57 -1.16 -7.09 0.17
CA GLN A 57 -1.27 -8.51 0.55
C GLN A 57 -0.20 -8.99 1.53
N TYR A 58 1.01 -8.44 1.43
CA TYR A 58 2.07 -8.75 2.40
C TYR A 58 1.71 -8.24 3.80
N VAL A 59 1.00 -7.13 3.86
CA VAL A 59 0.53 -6.49 5.09
C VAL A 59 -0.70 -7.21 5.66
N ASP A 60 -1.70 -7.47 4.84
CA ASP A 60 -2.96 -8.14 5.22
C ASP A 60 -2.73 -9.57 5.74
N ARG A 61 -1.79 -10.33 5.17
CA ARG A 61 -1.45 -11.67 5.72
C ARG A 61 -0.92 -11.61 7.16
N SER A 62 -0.45 -10.45 7.61
CA SER A 62 -0.07 -10.18 9.00
C SER A 62 -1.15 -9.47 9.84
N TYR A 63 -2.21 -8.94 9.22
CA TYR A 63 -3.33 -8.19 9.83
C TYR A 63 -4.66 -8.72 9.33
N ARG A 64 -5.35 -9.50 10.16
CA ARG A 64 -6.35 -10.53 9.85
C ARG A 64 -7.73 -10.06 9.32
N GLU A 65 -7.84 -8.99 8.52
CA GLU A 65 -9.15 -8.34 8.24
C GLU A 65 -9.42 -7.86 6.80
N ALA A 66 -8.71 -8.28 5.76
CA ALA A 66 -8.91 -7.67 4.45
C ALA A 66 -9.36 -8.65 3.34
N GLU A 67 -10.69 -8.72 3.15
CA GLU A 67 -11.40 -9.39 2.05
C GLU A 67 -11.21 -8.68 0.69
N VAL A 68 -9.98 -8.57 0.17
CA VAL A 68 -9.79 -8.12 -1.22
C VAL A 68 -9.15 -9.21 -2.05
N ARG A 69 -9.92 -9.75 -3.00
CA ARG A 69 -9.46 -10.78 -3.92
C ARG A 69 -8.76 -10.14 -5.12
N TRP A 70 -7.70 -10.80 -5.59
CA TRP A 70 -6.95 -10.37 -6.79
C TRP A 70 -7.81 -10.18 -8.03
N GLU A 71 -8.92 -10.90 -8.10
CA GLU A 71 -9.91 -10.83 -9.19
C GLU A 71 -10.57 -9.45 -9.30
N ASP A 72 -10.47 -8.63 -8.26
CA ASP A 72 -11.07 -7.29 -8.22
C ASP A 72 -10.12 -6.17 -8.65
N ILE A 73 -8.85 -6.48 -8.98
CA ILE A 73 -7.79 -5.53 -9.38
C ILE A 73 -7.54 -5.64 -10.88
#